data_AF-D7NGL6-F1
#
_entry.id   AF-D7NGL6-F1
#
_cell.length_a   1.000
_cell.length_b   1.000
_cell.length_c   1.000
_cell.angle_alpha   90.00
_cell.angle_beta   90.00
_cell.angle_gamma   90.00
#
_symmetry.space_group_name_H-M   'P 1'
#
loop_
_entity.id
_entity.type
_entity.pdbx_description
1 polymer ?
#
loop_
_entity_poly.entity_id
_entity_poly.type
_entity_poly.pdbx_seq_one_letter_code
_entity_poly.pdbx_strand_id
1 'polypeptide(L)'
;MSYSKKKCPRKQVQTLYGEVIVETPRNRDGSFEPQTVKKHKTILAEGMADQIIDIYAFGTSTRDISKCFEREFDTRLSAETVSSITDRVLPEIKAWRSRMLAPCIRNMLAGCLKDETGRAVSRAIYNVLGINKEGHKELLGMYISKSEGANFW
;
A
#
# COMPACT_ATOMS: atom_id res chain seq x y z
N MET A 1 -42.40 9.21 18.44
CA MET A 1 -41.03 9.27 19.01
C MET A 1 -40.23 10.32 18.26
N SER A 2 -40.02 11.49 18.87
CA SER A 2 -39.32 12.62 18.25
C SER A 2 -37.81 12.39 18.31
N TYR A 3 -37.18 12.06 17.18
CA TYR A 3 -35.72 11.99 17.08
C TYR A 3 -35.16 13.41 17.00
N SER A 4 -34.66 13.91 18.14
CA SER A 4 -33.95 15.20 18.22
C SER A 4 -32.60 15.10 17.49
N LYS A 5 -32.48 15.75 16.32
CA LYS A 5 -31.22 15.86 15.57
C LYS A 5 -30.30 16.85 16.29
N LYS A 6 -29.20 16.36 16.88
CA LYS A 6 -28.06 17.22 17.27
C LYS A 6 -27.22 17.58 16.05
N LYS A 7 -26.53 18.73 16.14
CA LYS A 7 -25.63 19.33 15.15
C LYS A 7 -24.75 18.28 14.44
N CYS A 8 -24.90 18.14 13.13
CA CYS A 8 -24.14 17.21 12.31
C CYS A 8 -22.65 17.64 12.27
N PRO A 9 -21.70 16.79 12.69
CA PRO A 9 -20.28 17.07 12.49
C PRO A 9 -19.97 17.13 10.98
N ARG A 10 -19.33 18.22 10.55
CA ARG A 10 -18.79 18.35 9.21
C ARG A 10 -17.51 17.54 9.10
N LYS A 11 -17.40 16.76 8.04
CA LYS A 11 -16.23 15.97 7.73
C LYS A 11 -15.76 16.35 6.33
N GLN A 12 -14.52 16.79 6.25
CA GLN A 12 -13.86 17.07 4.98
C GLN A 12 -13.34 15.75 4.42
N VAL A 13 -13.71 15.44 3.18
CA VAL A 13 -13.39 14.15 2.58
C VAL A 13 -12.83 14.37 1.18
N GLN A 14 -11.69 13.73 0.93
CA GLN A 14 -11.00 13.80 -0.35
C GLN A 14 -11.59 12.76 -1.31
N THR A 15 -12.02 13.21 -2.48
CA THR A 15 -12.57 12.39 -3.56
C THR A 15 -11.71 12.53 -4.82
N LEU A 16 -11.95 11.69 -5.83
CA LEU A 16 -11.28 11.78 -7.14
C LEU A 16 -11.51 13.12 -7.85
N TYR A 17 -12.60 13.81 -7.51
CA TYR A 17 -12.98 15.09 -8.11
C TYR A 17 -12.65 16.28 -7.20
N GLY A 18 -11.81 16.06 -6.18
CA GLY A 18 -11.41 17.07 -5.21
C GLY A 18 -12.12 16.95 -3.87
N GLU A 19 -12.02 18.02 -3.09
CA GLU A 19 -12.44 18.04 -1.69
C GLU A 19 -13.94 18.28 -1.53
N VAL A 20 -14.61 17.39 -0.79
CA VAL A 20 -16.05 17.47 -0.51
C VAL A 20 -16.29 17.55 1.00
N ILE A 21 -17.08 18.53 1.41
CA ILE A 21 -17.55 18.64 2.80
C ILE A 21 -18.82 17.79 2.93
N VAL A 22 -18.74 16.72 3.71
CA VAL A 22 -19.86 15.83 3.99
C VAL A 22 -20.34 16.06 5.41
N GLU A 23 -21.64 16.31 5.58
CA GLU A 23 -22.26 16.33 6.90
C GLU A 23 -22.64 14.90 7.30
N THR A 24 -21.92 14.34 8.26
CA THR A 24 -22.21 12.98 8.71
C THR A 24 -23.23 13.04 9.85
N PRO A 25 -24.45 12.48 9.68
CA PRO A 25 -25.42 12.45 10.78
C PRO A 25 -24.85 11.63 11.95
N ARG A 26 -25.00 12.15 13.16
CA ARG A 26 -24.50 11.49 14.39
C ARG A 26 -25.65 11.30 15.37
N ASN A 27 -25.90 10.05 15.76
CA ASN A 27 -26.87 9.73 16.81
C ASN A 27 -26.33 10.13 18.19
N ARG A 28 -27.25 10.43 19.12
CA ARG A 28 -26.96 10.89 20.49
C ARG A 28 -26.08 9.90 21.27
N ASP A 29 -26.28 8.61 21.05
CA ASP A 29 -25.54 7.55 21.73
C ASP A 29 -24.27 7.12 20.98
N GLY A 30 -23.96 7.75 19.83
CA GLY A 30 -22.76 7.46 19.04
C GLY A 30 -22.73 6.07 18.38
N SER A 31 -23.83 5.30 18.46
CA SER A 31 -23.98 3.95 17.90
C SER A 31 -24.15 3.89 16.38
N PHE A 32 -24.30 5.04 15.72
CA PHE A 32 -24.44 5.10 14.27
C PHE A 32 -23.09 4.91 13.58
N GLU A 33 -22.97 3.82 12.82
CA GLU A 33 -21.82 3.55 11.95
C GLU A 33 -22.12 3.93 10.49
N PRO A 34 -21.60 5.07 10.00
CA PRO A 34 -21.79 5.46 8.60
C PRO A 34 -21.08 4.47 7.67
N GLN A 35 -21.84 3.86 6.76
CA GLN A 35 -21.33 2.86 5.80
C GLN A 35 -20.61 3.51 4.62
N THR A 36 -21.16 4.60 4.06
CA THR A 36 -20.60 5.31 2.89
C THR A 36 -19.27 5.99 3.21
N VAL A 37 -19.19 6.70 4.35
CA VAL A 37 -17.96 7.36 4.81
C VAL A 37 -17.63 6.82 6.21
N LYS A 38 -16.86 5.73 6.27
CA LYS A 38 -16.50 5.11 7.56
C LYS A 38 -15.89 6.13 8.52
N LYS A 39 -16.15 5.93 9.81
CA LYS A 39 -15.62 6.78 10.89
C LYS A 39 -14.09 6.88 10.74
N HIS A 40 -13.55 8.10 10.91
CA HIS A 40 -12.11 8.42 10.74
C HIS A 40 -11.48 8.24 9.34
N LYS A 41 -12.22 7.78 8.31
CA LYS A 41 -11.70 7.78 6.92
C LYS A 41 -11.91 9.13 6.23
N THR A 42 -10.84 9.86 5.93
CA THR A 42 -10.87 11.15 5.21
C THR A 42 -10.62 11.02 3.70
N ILE A 43 -10.23 9.85 3.21
CA ILE A 43 -10.04 9.57 1.78
C ILE A 43 -11.16 8.62 1.34
N LEU A 44 -12.04 9.08 0.45
CA LEU A 44 -13.24 8.35 0.03
C LEU A 44 -13.07 7.48 -1.21
N ALA A 45 -12.05 7.73 -2.03
CA ALA A 45 -11.89 7.01 -3.27
C ALA A 45 -11.05 5.74 -3.06
N GLU A 46 -11.70 4.59 -2.97
CA GLU A 46 -11.05 3.28 -3.03
C GLU A 46 -10.13 3.19 -4.27
N GLY A 47 -10.58 3.72 -5.41
CA GLY A 47 -9.76 3.82 -6.63
C GLY A 47 -8.55 4.75 -6.57
N MET A 48 -8.51 5.73 -5.66
CA MET A 48 -7.33 6.60 -5.49
C MET A 48 -6.20 5.85 -4.77
N ALA A 49 -6.54 4.93 -3.86
CA ALA A 49 -5.55 4.09 -3.20
C ALA A 49 -4.86 3.14 -4.19
N ASP A 50 -5.64 2.55 -5.10
CA ASP A 50 -5.11 1.67 -6.14
C ASP A 50 -4.19 2.43 -7.11
N GLN A 51 -4.59 3.63 -7.55
CA GLN A 51 -3.73 4.50 -8.37
C GLN A 51 -2.41 4.87 -7.66
N ILE A 52 -2.45 5.13 -6.35
CA ILE A 52 -1.24 5.40 -5.57
C ILE A 52 -0.32 4.17 -5.56
N ILE A 53 -0.88 2.97 -5.39
CA ILE A 53 -0.12 1.71 -5.40
C ILE A 53 0.50 1.48 -6.78
N ASP A 54 -0.23 1.72 -7.87
CA ASP A 54 0.28 1.57 -9.24
C ASP A 54 1.45 2.53 -9.51
N ILE A 55 1.29 3.82 -9.18
CA ILE A 55 2.33 4.83 -9.39
C ILE A 55 3.57 4.51 -8.53
N TYR A 56 3.39 3.97 -7.32
CA TYR A 56 4.48 3.49 -6.49
C TYR A 56 5.18 2.26 -7.09
N ALA A 57 4.43 1.34 -7.69
CA ALA A 57 4.97 0.15 -8.37
C ALA A 57 5.87 0.51 -9.57
N PHE A 58 5.60 1.63 -10.24
CA PHE A 58 6.47 2.17 -11.29
C PHE A 58 7.80 2.79 -10.78
N GLY A 59 8.04 2.78 -9.47
CA GLY A 59 9.28 3.29 -8.88
C GLY A 59 9.26 4.78 -8.53
N THR A 60 8.07 5.41 -8.49
CA THR A 60 7.91 6.81 -8.11
C THR A 60 8.08 6.97 -6.61
N SER A 61 8.82 7.99 -6.16
CA SER A 61 9.00 8.23 -4.73
C SER A 61 7.70 8.67 -4.05
N THR A 62 7.51 8.36 -2.77
CA THR A 62 6.32 8.78 -2.01
C THR A 62 6.13 10.29 -1.97
N ARG A 63 7.23 11.06 -2.04
CA ARG A 63 7.20 12.53 -2.11
C ARG A 63 6.77 13.04 -3.47
N ASP A 64 7.20 12.38 -4.55
CA ASP A 64 6.80 12.76 -5.91
C ASP A 64 5.35 12.38 -6.19
N ILE A 65 4.88 11.26 -5.64
CA ILE A 65 3.46 10.89 -5.65
C ILE A 65 2.63 11.98 -4.96
N SER A 66 3.03 12.41 -3.76
CA SER A 66 2.37 13.49 -3.02
C SER A 66 2.24 14.78 -3.86
N LYS A 67 3.34 15.21 -4.52
CA LYS A 67 3.33 16.38 -5.41
C LYS A 67 2.46 16.18 -6.65
N CYS A 68 2.47 14.98 -7.23
CA CYS A 68 1.63 14.64 -8.38
C CYS A 68 0.15 14.79 -8.03
N PHE A 69 -0.25 14.27 -6.87
CA PHE A 69 -1.63 14.35 -6.39
C PHE A 69 -2.06 15.76 -6.01
N GLU A 70 -1.16 16.58 -5.46
CA GLU A 70 -1.44 17.99 -5.23
C GLU A 70 -1.62 18.76 -6.55
N ARG A 71 -0.84 18.45 -7.58
CA ARG A 71 -0.92 19.15 -8.87
C ARG A 71 -2.12 18.75 -9.72
N GLU A 72 -2.40 17.45 -9.85
CA GLU A 72 -3.44 16.93 -10.75
C GLU A 72 -4.82 16.89 -10.11
N PHE A 73 -4.90 16.66 -8.80
CA PHE A 73 -6.17 16.41 -8.08
C PHE A 73 -6.45 17.44 -6.97
N ASP A 74 -5.63 18.50 -6.85
CA ASP A 74 -5.68 19.50 -5.77
C ASP A 74 -5.79 18.87 -4.37
N THR A 75 -5.26 17.65 -4.22
CA THR A 75 -5.41 16.85 -3.01
C THR A 75 -4.10 16.81 -2.25
N ARG A 76 -4.11 17.42 -1.06
CA ARG A 76 -2.95 17.41 -0.17
C ARG A 76 -2.81 16.07 0.55
N LEU A 77 -1.96 15.20 0.01
CA LEU A 77 -1.55 13.95 0.64
C LEU A 77 -0.15 14.10 1.23
N SER A 78 0.04 13.76 2.51
CA SER A 78 1.38 13.65 3.08
C SER A 78 2.09 12.39 2.57
N ALA A 79 3.43 12.42 2.50
CA ALA A 79 4.20 11.23 2.14
C ALA A 79 3.96 10.06 3.12
N GLU A 80 3.66 10.35 4.39
CA GLU A 80 3.26 9.35 5.39
C GLU A 80 1.91 8.70 5.04
N THR A 81 0.95 9.50 4.54
CA THR A 81 -0.34 8.98 4.07
C THR A 81 -0.16 8.05 2.88
N VAL A 82 0.70 8.43 1.92
CA VAL A 82 1.06 7.59 0.77
C VAL A 82 1.70 6.28 1.25
N SER A 83 2.65 6.35 2.18
CA SER A 83 3.28 5.16 2.77
C SER A 83 2.26 4.24 3.43
N SER A 84 1.34 4.80 4.22
CA SER A 84 0.30 4.02 4.89
C SER A 84 -0.66 3.35 3.90
N ILE A 85 -0.89 3.97 2.73
CA ILE A 85 -1.70 3.38 1.66
C ILE A 85 -0.95 2.22 1.00
N THR A 86 0.34 2.39 0.69
CA THR A 86 1.18 1.31 0.13
C THR A 86 1.37 0.15 1.10
N ASP A 87 1.30 0.38 2.41
CA ASP A 87 1.40 -0.69 3.40
C ASP A 87 0.23 -1.68 3.36
N ARG A 88 -0.89 -1.31 2.72
CA ARG A 88 -2.08 -2.17 2.59
C ARG A 88 -1.83 -3.43 1.77
N VAL A 89 -0.84 -3.42 0.87
CA VAL A 89 -0.48 -4.61 0.07
C VAL A 89 0.48 -5.56 0.79
N LEU A 90 1.06 -5.14 1.93
CA LEU A 90 1.99 -5.99 2.69
C LEU A 90 1.40 -7.36 3.11
N PRO A 91 0.14 -7.46 3.57
CA PRO A 91 -0.48 -8.75 3.87
C PRO A 91 -0.60 -9.65 2.65
N GLU A 92 -0.92 -9.09 1.49
CA GLU A 92 -1.04 -9.81 0.23
C GLU A 92 0.33 -10.33 -0.25
N ILE A 93 1.37 -9.49 -0.17
CA ILE A 93 2.76 -9.89 -0.44
C ILE A 93 3.17 -11.03 0.51
N LYS A 94 2.78 -10.96 1.78
CA LYS A 94 3.08 -12.00 2.77
C LYS A 94 2.37 -13.31 2.44
N ALA A 95 1.10 -13.26 2.05
CA ALA A 95 0.33 -14.42 1.63
C ALA A 95 0.94 -15.06 0.37
N TRP A 96 1.32 -14.24 -0.62
CA TRP A 96 2.01 -14.67 -1.83
C TRP A 96 3.34 -15.37 -1.54
N ARG A 97 4.12 -14.86 -0.57
CA ARG A 97 5.38 -15.51 -0.14
C ARG A 97 5.17 -16.87 0.52
N SER A 98 4.02 -17.09 1.16
CA SER A 98 3.70 -18.34 1.89
C SER A 98 2.99 -19.41 1.06
N ARG A 99 2.72 -19.17 -0.23
CA ARG A 99 2.00 -20.12 -1.08
C ARG A 99 2.81 -21.40 -1.33
N MET A 100 2.12 -22.52 -1.56
CA MET A 100 2.78 -23.78 -1.92
C MET A 100 3.48 -23.66 -3.27
N LEU A 101 4.73 -24.12 -3.34
CA LEU A 101 5.58 -23.98 -4.53
C LEU A 101 5.58 -25.26 -5.38
N ALA A 102 5.57 -25.08 -6.70
CA ALA A 102 5.82 -26.13 -7.68
C ALA A 102 7.35 -26.35 -7.87
N PRO A 103 7.80 -27.41 -8.59
CA PRO A 103 9.22 -27.67 -8.83
C PRO A 103 9.95 -26.46 -9.44
N CYS A 104 11.15 -26.12 -8.94
CA CYS A 104 11.80 -24.83 -9.19
C CYS A 104 13.21 -24.91 -9.81
N ILE A 105 13.61 -23.85 -10.52
CA ILE A 105 14.97 -23.59 -11.03
C ILE A 105 15.48 -22.29 -10.38
N ARG A 106 16.50 -22.38 -9.52
CA ARG A 106 17.05 -21.21 -8.81
C ARG A 106 17.95 -20.36 -9.73
N ASN A 107 17.75 -19.05 -9.77
CA ASN A 107 18.66 -18.09 -10.40
C ASN A 107 19.15 -17.04 -9.36
N MET A 108 20.21 -16.29 -9.66
CA MET A 108 20.77 -15.29 -8.74
C MET A 108 20.86 -13.94 -9.44
N LEU A 109 20.43 -12.86 -8.79
CA LEU A 109 20.62 -11.49 -9.24
C LEU A 109 21.30 -10.66 -8.13
N ALA A 110 22.42 -10.01 -8.43
CA ALA A 110 23.10 -9.15 -7.46
C ALA A 110 22.55 -7.72 -7.55
N GLY A 111 22.28 -7.08 -6.40
CA GLY A 111 21.78 -5.71 -6.30
C GLY A 111 22.47 -4.92 -5.19
N CYS A 112 22.26 -3.60 -5.13
CA CYS A 112 22.70 -2.76 -4.02
C CYS A 112 21.46 -2.26 -3.26
N LEU A 113 21.43 -2.44 -1.94
CA LEU A 113 20.31 -2.05 -1.08
C LEU A 113 20.80 -1.11 0.02
N LYS A 114 19.96 -0.17 0.45
CA LYS A 114 20.29 0.63 1.65
C LYS A 114 19.95 -0.19 2.90
N ASP A 115 20.87 -0.17 3.86
CA ASP A 115 20.69 -0.84 5.14
C ASP A 115 19.76 -0.06 6.07
N GLU A 116 19.35 -0.67 7.18
CA GLU A 116 18.51 -0.10 8.24
C GLU A 116 19.13 1.17 8.86
N THR A 117 20.45 1.35 8.72
CA THR A 117 21.22 2.53 9.13
C THR A 117 21.32 3.64 8.06
N GLY A 118 20.67 3.45 6.90
CA GLY A 118 20.69 4.40 5.78
C GLY A 118 21.97 4.38 4.92
N ARG A 119 22.95 3.53 5.27
CA ARG A 119 24.16 3.33 4.46
C ARG A 119 23.86 2.46 3.25
N ALA A 120 24.40 2.80 2.08
CA ALA A 120 24.31 1.94 0.91
C ALA A 120 25.22 0.72 1.12
N VAL A 121 24.62 -0.47 1.18
CA VAL A 121 25.32 -1.74 1.37
C VAL A 121 25.01 -2.64 0.18
N SER A 122 26.03 -3.12 -0.51
CA SER A 122 25.83 -4.10 -1.57
C SER A 122 25.20 -5.36 -0.95
N ARG A 123 24.02 -5.78 -1.42
CA ARG A 123 23.30 -6.96 -0.90
C ARG A 123 22.74 -7.76 -2.06
N ALA A 124 23.11 -9.03 -2.14
CA ALA A 124 22.58 -9.92 -3.16
C ALA A 124 21.07 -10.20 -2.94
N ILE A 125 20.31 -10.16 -4.03
CA ILE A 125 18.87 -10.47 -4.06
C ILE A 125 18.67 -11.80 -4.79
N TYR A 126 18.39 -12.86 -4.05
CA TYR A 126 18.15 -14.18 -4.59
C TYR A 126 16.72 -14.28 -5.06
N ASN A 127 16.54 -14.50 -6.36
CA ASN A 127 15.24 -14.76 -6.96
C ASN A 127 15.11 -16.27 -7.17
N VAL A 128 13.98 -16.85 -6.75
CA VAL A 128 13.68 -18.26 -7.03
C VAL A 128 12.67 -18.27 -8.15
N LEU A 129 13.06 -18.73 -9.33
CA LEU A 129 12.16 -18.92 -10.44
C LEU A 129 11.66 -20.37 -10.48
N GLY A 130 10.42 -20.56 -10.89
CA GLY A 130 9.80 -21.85 -11.14
C GLY A 130 9.37 -21.94 -12.59
N ILE A 131 9.17 -23.16 -13.07
CA ILE A 131 8.42 -23.37 -14.30
C ILE A 131 7.09 -23.99 -13.88
N ASN A 132 6.00 -23.35 -14.26
CA ASN A 132 4.66 -23.87 -13.96
C ASN A 132 4.33 -25.08 -14.86
N LYS A 133 3.18 -25.71 -14.64
CA LYS A 133 2.76 -26.89 -15.43
C LYS A 133 2.51 -26.56 -16.92
N GLU A 134 2.26 -25.29 -17.24
CA GLU A 134 2.11 -24.80 -18.61
C GLU A 134 3.44 -24.41 -19.29
N GLY A 135 4.58 -24.53 -18.59
CA GLY A 135 5.89 -24.20 -19.15
C GLY A 135 6.29 -22.72 -19.01
N HIS A 136 5.51 -21.90 -18.31
CA HIS A 136 5.84 -20.49 -18.07
C HIS A 136 6.74 -20.30 -16.86
N LYS A 137 7.70 -19.38 -16.98
CA LYS A 137 8.55 -18.97 -15.87
C LYS A 137 7.75 -18.12 -14.89
N GLU A 138 7.81 -18.46 -13.62
CA GLU A 138 7.12 -17.75 -12.55
C GLU A 138 8.10 -17.39 -11.44
N LEU A 139 7.97 -16.21 -10.84
CA LEU A 139 8.71 -15.87 -9.63
C LEU A 139 8.06 -16.55 -8.43
N LEU A 140 8.79 -17.47 -7.80
CA LEU A 140 8.35 -18.22 -6.64
C LEU A 140 8.70 -17.54 -5.32
N GLY A 141 9.80 -16.78 -5.30
CA GLY A 141 10.23 -16.06 -4.11
C GLY A 141 11.39 -15.12 -4.36
N MET A 142 11.52 -14.12 -3.50
CA MET A 142 12.63 -13.18 -3.48
C MET A 142 13.19 -13.09 -2.05
N TYR A 143 14.50 -13.27 -1.92
CA TYR A 143 15.22 -13.30 -0.66
C TYR A 143 16.39 -12.32 -0.70
N ILE A 144 16.59 -11.58 0.38
CA ILE A 144 17.69 -10.62 0.50
C ILE A 144 18.65 -11.22 1.52
N SER A 145 19.91 -11.47 1.12
CA SER A 145 20.90 -11.92 2.10
C SER A 145 21.48 -10.73 2.86
N LYS A 146 21.54 -10.87 4.20
CA LYS A 146 22.26 -9.95 5.08
C LYS A 146 23.75 -10.34 5.22
N SER A 147 24.15 -11.55 4.84
CA SER A 147 25.51 -12.09 5.01
C SER A 147 25.77 -13.26 4.05
N GLU A 148 26.95 -13.32 3.43
CA GLU A 148 27.39 -14.43 2.55
C GLU A 148 27.69 -15.74 3.32
N GLY A 149 27.03 -15.98 4.46
CA GLY A 149 27.23 -17.18 5.28
C GLY A 149 26.35 -18.35 4.84
N ALA A 150 26.87 -19.57 5.00
CA ALA A 150 26.16 -20.82 4.67
C ALA A 150 24.80 -20.99 5.37
N ASN A 151 24.61 -20.37 6.55
CA ASN A 151 23.37 -20.40 7.32
C ASN A 151 22.16 -19.73 6.62
N PHE A 152 22.38 -19.01 5.53
CA PHE A 152 21.31 -18.41 4.73
C PHE A 152 20.67 -19.39 3.73
N TRP A 153 21.36 -20.51 3.43
CA TRP A 153 20.92 -21.55 2.49
C TRP A 153 20.15 -22.66 3.19
#